data_AF-A0A225WM44-F1
#
_entry.id   AF-A0A225WM44-F1
#
_cell.length_a   1.000
_cell.length_b   1.000
_cell.length_c   1.000
_cell.angle_alpha   90.00
_cell.angle_beta   90.00
_cell.angle_gamma   90.00
#
_symmetry.space_group_name_H-M   'P 1'
#
loop_
_entity.id
_entity.type
_entity.pdbx_description
1 polymer ?
#
loop_
_entity_poly.entity_id
_entity_poly.type
_entity_poly.pdbx_seq_one_letter_code
_entity_poly.pdbx_strand_id
1 'polypeptide(L)'
;MSAPVGFWGPTTSTIDWCELNYEHNFYIAEFWNTISNSLFVLLGLYGLYRSIKLGFEPRFHLQFIGVMVTGFGSAMFHGTLQYMYQQCDETPMVWAMLVWIYIVYNNEIEQLPIKNAGNYVIAFLTTIGVVFTAIHAIYRFTTVFQVFFGLLAVFTCARMCMHYTEVTDPRARAVARSYVTSALIGFGFWLLDYHYCHTLRGLPVNPQGHAWYGCCC
;
A
#
# COMPACT_ATOMS: atom_id res chain seq x y z
N MET A 1 -21.65 -19.57 12.96
CA MET A 1 -20.78 -20.66 12.47
C MET A 1 -19.36 -20.19 12.68
N SER A 2 -18.49 -21.01 13.29
CA SER A 2 -17.06 -20.69 13.40
C SER A 2 -16.45 -20.62 12.00
N ALA A 3 -15.58 -19.64 11.75
CA ALA A 3 -14.87 -19.54 10.47
C ALA A 3 -14.10 -20.85 10.18
N PRO A 4 -14.01 -21.29 8.92
CA PRO A 4 -13.23 -22.47 8.55
C PRO A 4 -11.78 -22.30 9.02
N VAL A 5 -11.24 -23.30 9.74
CA VAL A 5 -9.83 -23.32 10.13
C VAL A 5 -9.06 -24.04 9.02
N GLY A 6 -8.23 -23.29 8.28
CA GLY A 6 -7.36 -23.84 7.25
C GLY A 6 -5.96 -24.20 7.75
N PHE A 7 -5.01 -24.34 6.82
CA PHE A 7 -3.66 -24.82 7.09
C PHE A 7 -2.90 -24.01 8.16
N TRP A 8 -3.06 -22.69 8.18
CA TRP A 8 -2.33 -21.78 9.07
C TRP A 8 -2.93 -21.66 10.48
N GLY A 9 -3.98 -22.42 10.78
CA GLY A 9 -4.69 -22.36 12.05
C GLY A 9 -5.72 -21.23 12.12
N PRO A 10 -6.22 -20.92 13.33
CA PRO A 10 -7.22 -19.86 13.53
C PRO A 10 -6.68 -18.47 13.14
N THR A 11 -7.58 -17.60 12.67
CA THR A 11 -7.28 -16.20 12.39
C THR A 11 -6.82 -15.49 13.67
N THR A 12 -5.66 -14.82 13.61
CA THR A 12 -5.12 -14.03 14.72
C THR A 12 -4.95 -12.55 14.38
N SER A 13 -5.17 -12.17 13.12
CA SER A 13 -5.20 -10.77 12.70
C SER A 13 -6.32 -9.99 13.37
N THR A 14 -6.14 -8.67 13.44
CA THR A 14 -7.15 -7.75 14.00
C THR A 14 -8.25 -7.41 13.00
N ILE A 15 -8.04 -7.73 11.72
CA ILE A 15 -9.00 -7.55 10.63
C ILE A 15 -9.06 -8.80 9.75
N ASP A 16 -10.25 -9.07 9.25
CA ASP A 16 -10.62 -10.16 8.33
C ASP A 16 -11.48 -9.52 7.24
N TRP A 17 -11.13 -9.70 5.96
CA TRP A 17 -11.78 -8.97 4.86
C TRP A 17 -13.03 -9.69 4.37
N CYS A 18 -13.66 -9.16 3.33
CA CYS A 18 -14.94 -9.68 2.89
C CYS A 18 -14.86 -11.00 2.10
N GLU A 19 -13.69 -11.36 1.58
CA GLU A 19 -13.49 -12.68 0.97
C GLU A 19 -13.80 -13.81 1.99
N LEU A 20 -14.22 -14.98 1.52
CA LEU A 20 -14.50 -16.11 2.42
C LEU A 20 -13.22 -16.92 2.65
N ASN A 21 -12.89 -17.12 3.93
CA ASN A 21 -11.66 -17.79 4.33
C ASN A 21 -11.64 -19.25 3.90
N TYR A 22 -10.57 -19.63 3.20
CA TYR A 22 -10.27 -20.96 2.68
C TYR A 22 -11.35 -21.50 1.72
N GLU A 23 -12.12 -20.63 1.05
CA GLU A 23 -13.16 -21.03 0.11
C GLU A 23 -12.58 -21.77 -1.11
N HIS A 24 -11.47 -21.28 -1.66
CA HIS A 24 -10.88 -21.80 -2.88
C HIS A 24 -9.70 -22.76 -2.64
N ASN A 25 -9.00 -22.64 -1.52
CA ASN A 25 -7.79 -23.40 -1.24
C ASN A 25 -7.58 -23.58 0.28
N PHE A 26 -7.18 -24.77 0.72
CA PHE A 26 -6.89 -25.05 2.13
C PHE A 26 -5.63 -24.34 2.68
N TYR A 27 -4.69 -23.96 1.80
CA TYR A 27 -3.42 -23.33 2.15
C TYR A 27 -3.42 -21.79 2.08
N ILE A 28 -4.43 -21.20 1.42
CA ILE A 28 -4.53 -19.75 1.19
C ILE A 28 -5.88 -19.30 1.73
N ALA A 29 -5.88 -18.46 2.76
CA ALA A 29 -7.10 -18.00 3.43
C ALA A 29 -7.98 -17.15 2.50
N GLU A 30 -7.48 -16.02 1.99
CA GLU A 30 -8.20 -15.18 1.04
C GLU A 30 -7.51 -15.26 -0.33
N PHE A 31 -8.02 -16.12 -1.21
CA PHE A 31 -7.35 -16.50 -2.45
C PHE A 31 -7.19 -15.35 -3.43
N TRP A 32 -8.26 -14.60 -3.69
CA TRP A 32 -8.25 -13.47 -4.62
C TRP A 32 -7.45 -12.29 -4.09
N ASN A 33 -7.61 -11.97 -2.80
CA ASN A 33 -6.80 -10.95 -2.13
C ASN A 33 -5.31 -11.33 -2.09
N THR A 34 -4.97 -12.62 -2.00
CA THR A 34 -3.56 -13.06 -2.04
C THR A 34 -2.98 -12.92 -3.45
N ILE A 35 -3.69 -13.35 -4.49
CA ILE A 35 -3.15 -13.39 -5.86
C ILE A 35 -3.09 -12.01 -6.50
N SER A 36 -4.04 -11.11 -6.20
CA SER A 36 -4.03 -9.73 -6.72
C SER A 36 -2.71 -9.01 -6.39
N ASN A 37 -2.10 -9.32 -5.25
CA ASN A 37 -0.82 -8.78 -4.81
C ASN A 37 0.39 -9.16 -5.69
N SER A 38 0.25 -10.16 -6.58
CA SER A 38 1.28 -10.46 -7.58
C SER A 38 1.58 -9.26 -8.50
N LEU A 39 0.59 -8.39 -8.74
CA LEU A 39 0.77 -7.19 -9.57
C LEU A 39 1.74 -6.18 -8.93
N PHE A 40 1.67 -5.96 -7.61
CA PHE A 40 2.64 -5.11 -6.89
C PHE A 40 4.07 -5.61 -7.10
N VAL A 41 4.26 -6.92 -6.97
CA VAL A 41 5.58 -7.54 -7.11
C VAL A 41 6.10 -7.44 -8.55
N LEU A 42 5.27 -7.78 -9.53
CA LEU A 42 5.67 -7.76 -10.94
C LEU A 42 5.91 -6.35 -11.47
N LEU A 43 5.02 -5.40 -11.17
CA LEU A 43 5.16 -4.00 -11.57
C LEU A 43 6.29 -3.30 -10.80
N GLY A 44 6.46 -3.60 -9.52
CA GLY A 44 7.58 -3.13 -8.71
C GLY A 44 8.93 -3.62 -9.27
N LEU A 45 9.04 -4.89 -9.63
CA LEU A 45 10.25 -5.45 -10.25
C LEU A 45 10.54 -4.80 -11.61
N TYR A 46 9.52 -4.65 -12.45
CA TYR A 46 9.66 -3.97 -13.73
C TYR A 46 10.09 -2.51 -13.56
N GLY A 47 9.46 -1.78 -12.63
CA GLY A 47 9.80 -0.40 -12.30
C GLY A 47 11.24 -0.26 -11.78
N LEU A 48 11.67 -1.16 -10.89
CA LEU A 48 13.05 -1.21 -10.39
C LEU A 48 14.04 -1.42 -11.55
N TYR A 49 13.83 -2.45 -12.38
CA TYR A 49 14.67 -2.71 -13.54
C TYR A 49 14.76 -1.50 -14.48
N ARG A 50 13.63 -0.87 -14.79
CA ARG A 50 13.58 0.31 -15.65
C ARG A 50 14.28 1.51 -15.03
N SER A 51 14.08 1.77 -13.75
CA SER A 51 14.72 2.90 -13.05
C SER A 51 16.23 2.77 -13.02
N ILE A 52 16.77 1.57 -12.78
CA ILE A 52 18.21 1.29 -12.83
C ILE A 52 18.73 1.49 -14.26
N LYS A 53 18.05 0.92 -15.25
CA LYS A 53 18.46 1.03 -16.67
C LYS A 53 18.47 2.47 -17.18
N LEU A 54 17.57 3.31 -16.67
CA LEU A 54 17.47 4.73 -17.02
C LEU A 54 18.39 5.62 -16.17
N GLY A 55 19.13 5.08 -15.20
CA GLY A 55 20.05 5.84 -14.36
C GLY A 55 19.35 6.80 -13.39
N PHE A 56 18.16 6.43 -12.91
CA PHE A 56 17.45 7.24 -11.90
C PHE A 56 18.14 7.19 -10.55
N GLU A 57 17.86 8.19 -9.71
CA GLU A 57 18.45 8.29 -8.38
C GLU A 57 18.01 7.13 -7.45
N PRO A 58 18.84 6.72 -6.48
CA PRO A 58 18.55 5.59 -5.59
C PRO A 58 17.20 5.64 -4.85
N ARG A 59 16.69 6.85 -4.57
CA ARG A 59 15.37 7.04 -3.96
C ARG A 59 14.23 6.41 -4.76
N PHE A 60 14.30 6.44 -6.09
CA PHE A 60 13.30 5.81 -6.95
C PHE A 60 13.41 4.29 -6.92
N HIS A 61 14.62 3.74 -6.85
CA HIS A 61 14.82 2.30 -6.66
C HIS A 61 14.22 1.84 -5.33
N LEU A 62 14.48 2.60 -4.26
CA LEU A 62 13.94 2.33 -2.94
C LEU A 62 12.41 2.33 -2.93
N GLN A 63 11.77 3.24 -3.67
CA GLN A 63 10.30 3.25 -3.82
C GLN A 63 9.79 1.95 -4.46
N PHE A 64 10.40 1.49 -5.56
CA PHE A 64 9.99 0.25 -6.22
C PHE A 64 10.23 -0.98 -5.35
N ILE A 65 11.33 -1.01 -4.60
CA ILE A 65 11.58 -2.06 -3.60
C ILE A 65 10.49 -2.02 -2.51
N GLY A 66 10.14 -0.83 -2.02
CA GLY A 66 9.05 -0.66 -1.04
C GLY A 66 7.72 -1.22 -1.52
N VAL A 67 7.34 -0.92 -2.77
CA VAL A 67 6.12 -1.47 -3.41
C VAL A 67 6.15 -3.01 -3.45
N MET A 68 7.29 -3.61 -3.80
CA MET A 68 7.43 -5.07 -3.80
C MET A 68 7.31 -5.66 -2.39
N VAL A 69 7.96 -5.04 -1.39
CA VAL A 69 7.91 -5.50 0.00
C VAL A 69 6.48 -5.43 0.53
N THR A 70 5.74 -4.35 0.24
CA THR A 70 4.31 -4.25 0.52
C THR A 70 3.52 -5.38 -0.14
N GLY A 71 3.72 -5.63 -1.44
CA GLY A 71 3.02 -6.70 -2.16
C GLY A 71 3.27 -8.10 -1.58
N PHE A 72 4.53 -8.41 -1.21
CA PHE A 72 4.84 -9.67 -0.52
C PHE A 72 4.21 -9.75 0.87
N GLY A 73 4.28 -8.65 1.63
CA GLY A 73 3.65 -8.53 2.94
C GLY A 73 2.15 -8.80 2.90
N SER A 74 1.46 -8.10 1.99
CA SER A 74 0.03 -8.23 1.76
C SER A 74 -0.36 -9.65 1.32
N ALA A 75 0.38 -10.25 0.38
CA ALA A 75 0.14 -11.63 -0.02
C ALA A 75 0.30 -12.63 1.15
N MET A 76 1.32 -12.44 2.00
CA MET A 76 1.49 -13.26 3.20
C MET A 76 0.37 -13.04 4.21
N PHE A 77 -0.09 -11.80 4.38
CA PHE A 77 -1.20 -11.48 5.27
C PHE A 77 -2.49 -12.15 4.81
N HIS A 78 -2.94 -11.89 3.58
CA HIS A 78 -4.16 -12.47 3.03
C HIS A 78 -4.10 -14.00 2.90
N GLY A 79 -2.89 -14.56 2.70
CA GLY A 79 -2.72 -16.00 2.62
C GLY A 79 -2.90 -16.73 3.96
N THR A 80 -2.70 -16.03 5.09
CA THR A 80 -2.57 -16.68 6.41
C THR A 80 -3.50 -16.12 7.49
N LEU A 81 -3.92 -14.86 7.35
CA LEU A 81 -4.65 -14.05 8.33
C LEU A 81 -4.01 -14.08 9.74
N GLN A 82 -2.67 -14.08 9.77
CA GLN A 82 -1.92 -14.03 11.03
C GLN A 82 -1.41 -12.63 11.32
N TYR A 83 -1.40 -12.29 12.62
CA TYR A 83 -0.92 -11.00 13.11
C TYR A 83 0.50 -10.63 12.62
N MET A 84 1.43 -11.59 12.64
CA MET A 84 2.81 -11.30 12.20
C MET A 84 2.86 -10.83 10.74
N TYR A 85 2.05 -11.42 9.87
CA TYR A 85 2.03 -11.06 8.45
C TYR A 85 1.19 -9.82 8.19
N GLN A 86 0.15 -9.56 8.99
CA GLN A 86 -0.51 -8.25 8.98
C GLN A 86 0.49 -7.11 9.25
N GLN A 87 1.44 -7.32 10.17
CA GLN A 87 2.50 -6.35 10.40
C GLN A 87 3.43 -6.19 9.19
N CYS A 88 3.71 -7.29 8.48
CA CYS A 88 4.47 -7.28 7.23
C CYS A 88 3.73 -6.61 6.07
N ASP A 89 2.41 -6.44 6.14
CA ASP A 89 1.62 -5.71 5.16
C ASP A 89 1.54 -4.21 5.50
N GLU A 90 0.97 -3.89 6.67
CA GLU A 90 0.64 -2.51 7.04
C GLU A 90 1.89 -1.64 7.29
N THR A 91 2.98 -2.23 7.82
CA THR A 91 4.19 -1.44 8.17
C THR A 91 4.96 -1.01 6.92
N PRO A 92 5.29 -1.88 5.95
CA PRO A 92 5.93 -1.46 4.71
C PRO A 92 5.14 -0.43 3.90
N MET A 93 3.80 -0.47 3.94
CA MET A 93 2.97 0.56 3.30
C MET A 93 3.31 1.97 3.81
N VAL A 94 3.45 2.15 5.12
CA VAL A 94 3.83 3.44 5.71
C VAL A 94 5.25 3.84 5.30
N TRP A 95 6.21 2.92 5.35
CA TRP A 95 7.58 3.21 4.94
C TRP A 95 7.67 3.62 3.46
N ALA A 96 6.94 2.93 2.58
CA ALA A 96 6.86 3.28 1.16
C ALA A 96 6.25 4.68 0.96
N MET A 97 5.22 5.06 1.74
CA MET A 97 4.66 6.40 1.69
C MET A 97 5.63 7.48 2.18
N LEU A 98 6.42 7.21 3.21
CA LEU A 98 7.44 8.15 3.70
C LEU A 98 8.55 8.38 2.67
N VAL A 99 8.99 7.32 1.98
CA VAL A 99 9.93 7.44 0.84
C VAL A 99 9.31 8.26 -0.29
N TRP A 100 8.03 8.03 -0.60
CA TRP A 100 7.33 8.78 -1.63
C TRP A 100 7.21 10.28 -1.28
N ILE A 101 6.87 10.61 -0.03
CA ILE A 101 6.85 12.00 0.44
C ILE A 101 8.20 12.67 0.20
N TYR A 102 9.31 11.99 0.54
CA TYR A 102 10.65 12.53 0.29
C TYR A 102 10.90 12.80 -1.20
N ILE A 103 10.47 11.90 -2.08
CA ILE A 103 10.64 12.05 -3.54
C ILE A 103 9.84 13.25 -4.07
N VAL A 104 8.57 13.39 -3.67
CA VAL A 104 7.66 14.40 -4.24
C VAL A 104 7.97 15.81 -3.73
N TYR A 105 8.48 15.93 -2.50
CA TYR A 105 8.88 17.21 -1.90
C TYR A 105 10.34 17.58 -2.14
N ASN A 106 11.09 16.80 -2.93
CA ASN A 106 12.52 17.02 -3.09
C ASN A 106 12.89 18.44 -3.56
N ASN A 107 12.13 18.98 -4.52
CA ASN A 107 12.40 20.30 -5.08
C ASN A 107 12.30 21.40 -4.01
N GLU A 108 11.33 21.32 -3.11
CA GLU A 108 11.20 22.24 -1.98
C GLU A 108 12.32 22.05 -0.96
N ILE A 109 12.68 20.80 -0.68
CA ILE A 109 13.75 20.48 0.26
C ILE A 109 15.08 21.07 -0.22
N GLU A 110 15.35 21.03 -1.53
CA GLU A 110 16.55 21.63 -2.14
C GLU A 110 16.55 23.16 -2.10
N GLN A 111 15.37 23.80 -2.07
CA GLN A 111 15.24 25.26 -1.98
C GLN A 111 15.36 25.81 -0.56
N LEU A 112 15.39 24.96 0.47
CA LEU A 112 15.54 25.41 1.85
C LEU A 112 16.93 26.04 2.07
N PRO A 113 17.03 27.19 2.78
CA PRO A 113 18.30 27.85 3.08
C PRO A 113 19.06 27.14 4.22
N ILE A 114 19.01 25.81 4.27
CA ILE A 114 19.61 24.97 5.31
C ILE A 114 20.59 24.01 4.64
N LYS A 115 21.87 24.08 5.04
CA LYS A 115 22.89 23.14 4.55
C LYS A 115 22.49 21.71 4.93
N ASN A 116 22.50 20.79 3.97
CA ASN A 116 22.11 19.39 4.14
C ASN A 116 20.65 19.17 4.56
N ALA A 117 19.72 20.06 4.17
CA ALA A 117 18.29 19.92 4.45
C ALA A 117 17.74 18.52 4.15
N GLY A 118 18.15 17.90 3.04
CA GLY A 118 17.77 16.53 2.67
C GLY A 118 18.06 15.49 3.75
N ASN A 119 19.23 15.53 4.38
CA ASN A 119 19.60 14.58 5.43
C ASN A 119 18.75 14.76 6.69
N TYR A 120 18.42 16.00 7.05
CA TYR A 120 17.53 16.27 8.18
C TYR A 120 16.11 15.77 7.90
N VAL A 121 15.60 15.95 6.69
CA VAL A 121 14.28 15.43 6.30
C VAL A 121 14.28 13.90 6.29
N ILE A 122 15.31 13.25 5.75
CA ILE A 122 15.46 11.79 5.80
C ILE A 122 15.46 11.30 7.26
N ALA A 123 16.23 11.94 8.15
CA ALA A 123 16.27 11.58 9.57
C ALA A 123 14.90 11.77 10.25
N PHE A 124 14.20 12.85 9.94
CA PHE A 124 12.87 13.13 10.45
C PHE A 124 11.84 12.08 9.99
N LEU A 125 11.76 11.80 8.68
CA LEU A 125 10.85 10.79 8.14
C LEU A 125 11.18 9.39 8.65
N THR A 126 12.47 9.05 8.78
CA THR A 126 12.91 7.78 9.39
C THR A 126 12.46 7.67 10.84
N THR A 127 12.57 8.76 11.60
CA THR A 127 12.10 8.79 13.00
C THR A 127 10.60 8.55 13.08
N ILE A 128 9.80 9.17 12.20
CA ILE A 128 8.37 8.90 12.09
C ILE A 128 8.11 7.41 11.80
N GLY A 129 8.81 6.84 10.81
CA GLY A 129 8.66 5.43 10.44
C GLY A 129 9.01 4.47 11.59
N VAL A 130 10.10 4.72 12.31
CA VAL A 130 10.51 3.91 13.47
C VAL A 130 9.50 4.01 14.61
N VAL A 131 9.06 5.23 14.95
CA VAL A 131 8.06 5.45 16.01
C VAL A 131 6.74 4.77 15.65
N PHE A 132 6.26 4.93 14.42
CA PHE A 132 5.08 4.24 13.93
C PHE A 132 5.24 2.72 14.04
N THR A 133 6.35 2.17 13.54
CA THR A 133 6.62 0.73 13.56
C THR A 133 6.61 0.17 14.98
N ALA A 134 7.26 0.86 15.92
CA ALA A 134 7.33 0.42 17.32
C ALA A 134 5.95 0.46 18.01
N ILE A 135 5.23 1.57 17.86
CA ILE A 135 3.87 1.73 18.43
C ILE A 135 2.93 0.69 17.82
N HIS A 136 2.97 0.52 16.49
CA HIS A 136 2.10 -0.42 15.80
C HIS A 136 2.37 -1.87 16.18
N ALA A 137 3.65 -2.24 16.35
CA ALA A 137 4.03 -3.59 16.78
C ALA A 137 3.57 -3.94 18.21
N ILE A 138 3.44 -2.93 19.08
CA ILE A 138 2.99 -3.10 20.47
C ILE A 138 1.47 -3.13 20.53
N TYR A 139 0.82 -2.13 19.92
CA TYR A 139 -0.61 -1.87 20.14
C TYR A 139 -1.54 -2.37 19.04
N ARG A 140 -1.04 -2.57 17.81
CA ARG A 140 -1.75 -3.28 16.74
C ARG A 140 -3.04 -2.58 16.30
N PHE A 141 -3.00 -1.26 16.22
CA PHE A 141 -4.18 -0.43 15.94
C PHE A 141 -4.43 -0.28 14.43
N THR A 142 -5.18 -1.21 13.83
CA THR A 142 -5.54 -1.15 12.40
C THR A 142 -6.20 0.17 12.00
N THR A 143 -7.13 0.70 12.79
CA THR A 143 -7.79 1.98 12.46
C THR A 143 -6.83 3.16 12.50
N VAL A 144 -5.88 3.19 13.46
CA VAL A 144 -4.86 4.25 13.53
C VAL A 144 -3.94 4.17 12.32
N PHE A 145 -3.53 2.96 11.93
CA PHE A 145 -2.80 2.72 10.69
C PHE A 145 -3.58 3.25 9.47
N GLN A 146 -4.85 2.86 9.29
CA GLN A 146 -5.67 3.27 8.14
C GLN A 146 -5.80 4.79 8.04
N VAL A 147 -6.07 5.48 9.17
CA VAL A 147 -6.16 6.94 9.21
C VAL A 147 -4.81 7.58 8.89
N PHE A 148 -3.72 7.09 9.52
CA PHE A 148 -2.39 7.64 9.31
C PHE A 148 -1.92 7.46 7.87
N PHE A 149 -2.02 6.24 7.33
CA PHE A 149 -1.72 5.93 5.93
C PHE A 149 -2.59 6.76 4.97
N GLY A 150 -3.89 6.86 5.23
CA GLY A 150 -4.82 7.66 4.42
C GLY A 150 -4.43 9.14 4.37
N LEU A 151 -4.02 9.73 5.49
CA LEU A 151 -3.51 11.10 5.53
C LEU A 151 -2.23 11.26 4.70
N LEU A 152 -1.26 10.35 4.86
CA LEU A 152 -0.02 10.37 4.05
C LEU A 152 -0.32 10.25 2.55
N ALA A 153 -1.26 9.38 2.17
CA ALA A 153 -1.69 9.19 0.80
C ALA A 153 -2.34 10.47 0.23
N VAL A 154 -3.26 11.09 0.97
CA VAL A 154 -3.90 12.35 0.55
C VAL A 154 -2.88 13.47 0.37
N PHE A 155 -1.97 13.67 1.32
CA PHE A 155 -0.94 14.71 1.21
C PHE A 155 -0.02 14.49 0.01
N THR A 156 0.42 13.24 -0.20
CA THR A 156 1.31 12.88 -1.31
C THR A 156 0.62 13.03 -2.66
N CYS A 157 -0.62 12.55 -2.78
CA CYS A 157 -1.42 12.69 -3.99
C CYS A 157 -1.74 14.15 -4.30
N ALA A 158 -2.11 14.96 -3.30
CA ALA A 158 -2.37 16.38 -3.49
C ALA A 158 -1.12 17.11 -4.00
N ARG A 159 0.03 16.86 -3.38
CA ARG A 159 1.30 17.47 -3.80
C ARG A 159 1.72 16.99 -5.20
N MET A 160 1.54 15.71 -5.51
CA MET A 160 1.80 15.17 -6.84
C MET A 160 0.91 15.86 -7.89
N CYS A 161 -0.39 16.00 -7.63
CA CYS A 161 -1.31 16.73 -8.50
C CYS A 161 -0.82 18.16 -8.77
N MET A 162 -0.40 18.89 -7.74
CA MET A 162 0.17 20.24 -7.91
C MET A 162 1.39 20.22 -8.83
N HIS A 163 2.33 19.29 -8.63
CA HIS A 163 3.52 19.17 -9.48
C HIS A 163 3.16 18.96 -10.97
N TYR A 164 2.23 18.05 -11.26
CA TYR A 164 1.84 17.73 -12.62
C TYR A 164 0.94 18.79 -13.28
N THR A 165 0.49 19.82 -12.56
CA THR A 165 -0.12 21.00 -13.19
C THR A 165 0.90 21.91 -13.86
N GLU A 166 2.14 21.90 -13.39
CA GLU A 166 3.26 22.70 -13.92
C GLU A 166 3.97 22.00 -15.10
N VAL A 167 3.88 20.67 -15.17
CA VAL A 167 4.49 19.87 -16.25
C VAL A 167 3.76 20.08 -17.57
N THR A 168 4.51 20.41 -18.63
CA THR A 168 3.95 20.66 -19.98
C THR A 168 3.72 19.39 -20.79
N ASP A 169 4.46 18.31 -20.53
CA ASP A 169 4.35 17.04 -21.26
C ASP A 169 2.96 16.38 -21.07
N PRO A 170 2.15 16.23 -22.13
CA PRO A 170 0.84 15.60 -22.05
C PRO A 170 0.90 14.14 -21.56
N ARG A 171 1.99 13.41 -21.86
CA ARG A 171 2.13 12.00 -21.46
C ARG A 171 2.33 11.88 -19.96
N ALA A 172 3.23 12.70 -19.40
CA ALA A 172 3.46 12.79 -17.97
C ALA A 172 2.16 13.12 -17.20
N ARG A 173 1.38 14.09 -17.70
CA ARG A 173 0.06 14.44 -17.13
C ARG A 173 -0.96 13.31 -17.23
N ALA A 174 -0.98 12.57 -18.34
CA ALA A 174 -1.87 11.43 -18.51
C ALA A 174 -1.54 10.31 -17.50
N VAL A 175 -0.26 10.04 -17.26
CA VAL A 175 0.18 9.07 -16.25
C VAL A 175 -0.27 9.51 -14.85
N ALA A 176 -0.02 10.76 -14.45
CA ALA A 176 -0.43 11.26 -13.15
C ALA A 176 -1.97 11.20 -12.95
N ARG A 177 -2.74 11.56 -13.98
CA ARG A 177 -4.21 11.43 -13.95
C ARG A 177 -4.63 9.97 -13.83
N SER A 178 -4.02 9.06 -14.60
CA SER A 178 -4.35 7.64 -14.53
C SER A 178 -4.07 7.06 -13.15
N TYR A 179 -2.97 7.47 -12.50
CA TYR A 179 -2.65 7.09 -11.13
C TYR A 179 -3.73 7.56 -10.13
N VAL A 180 -4.10 8.85 -10.17
CA VAL A 180 -5.13 9.39 -9.26
C VAL A 180 -6.49 8.74 -9.49
N THR A 181 -6.88 8.56 -10.75
CA THR A 181 -8.14 7.88 -11.09
C THR A 181 -8.13 6.43 -10.61
N SER A 182 -7.04 5.70 -10.82
CA SER A 182 -6.89 4.31 -10.38
C SER A 182 -6.96 4.22 -8.85
N ALA A 183 -6.24 5.10 -8.14
CA ALA A 183 -6.27 5.14 -6.67
C ALA A 183 -7.68 5.44 -6.11
N LEU A 184 -8.44 6.35 -6.74
CA LEU A 184 -9.82 6.64 -6.34
C LEU A 184 -10.77 5.47 -6.61
N ILE A 185 -10.61 4.78 -7.73
CA ILE A 185 -11.37 3.57 -8.05
C ILE A 185 -11.06 2.47 -7.02
N GLY A 186 -9.78 2.23 -6.74
CA GLY A 186 -9.33 1.28 -5.73
C GLY A 186 -9.91 1.61 -4.35
N PHE A 187 -9.83 2.87 -3.92
CA PHE A 187 -10.42 3.32 -2.66
C PHE A 187 -11.95 3.11 -2.61
N GLY A 188 -12.64 3.33 -3.74
CA GLY A 188 -14.06 3.01 -3.88
C GLY A 188 -14.35 1.52 -3.65
N PHE A 189 -13.57 0.63 -4.27
CA PHE A 189 -13.69 -0.81 -4.05
C PHE A 189 -13.40 -1.21 -2.60
N TRP A 190 -12.38 -0.61 -2.00
CA TRP A 190 -12.04 -0.84 -0.59
C TRP A 190 -13.19 -0.43 0.35
N LEU A 191 -13.80 0.74 0.13
CA LEU A 191 -14.94 1.21 0.93
C LEU A 191 -16.16 0.29 0.78
N LEU A 192 -16.44 -0.18 -0.44
CA LEU A 192 -17.52 -1.13 -0.70
C LEU A 192 -17.29 -2.43 0.06
N ASP A 193 -16.08 -2.99 -0.02
CA ASP A 193 -15.71 -4.22 0.67
C ASP A 193 -15.81 -4.06 2.19
N TYR A 194 -15.27 -2.96 2.73
CA TYR A 194 -15.21 -2.70 4.17
C TYR A 194 -16.58 -2.42 4.80
N HIS A 195 -17.43 -1.58 4.18
CA HIS A 195 -18.71 -1.17 4.77
C HIS A 195 -19.90 -2.03 4.36
N TYR A 196 -19.88 -2.61 3.16
CA TYR A 196 -21.02 -3.34 2.60
C TYR A 196 -20.77 -4.84 2.50
N CYS A 197 -19.83 -5.38 3.27
CA CYS A 197 -19.47 -6.79 3.18
C CYS A 197 -20.67 -7.76 3.33
N HIS A 198 -21.57 -7.52 4.27
CA HIS A 198 -22.76 -8.36 4.46
C HIS A 198 -23.63 -8.41 3.19
N THR A 199 -23.74 -7.29 2.47
CA THR A 199 -24.47 -7.21 1.20
C THR A 199 -23.71 -7.92 0.09
N LEU A 200 -22.39 -7.71 0.00
CA LEU A 200 -21.54 -8.28 -1.04
C LEU A 200 -21.44 -9.81 -0.95
N ARG A 201 -21.34 -10.37 0.27
CA ARG A 201 -21.40 -11.82 0.51
C ARG A 201 -22.76 -12.44 0.16
N GLY A 202 -23.83 -11.65 0.16
CA GLY A 202 -25.18 -12.10 -0.22
C GLY A 202 -25.42 -12.14 -1.73
N LEU A 203 -24.49 -11.62 -2.55
CA LEU A 203 -24.59 -11.68 -3.99
C LEU A 203 -24.22 -13.08 -4.51
N PRO A 204 -24.75 -13.50 -5.68
CA PRO A 204 -24.38 -14.79 -6.29
C PRO A 204 -22.88 -14.95 -6.56
N VAL A 205 -22.17 -13.83 -6.76
CA VAL A 205 -20.72 -13.77 -6.92
C VAL A 205 -20.23 -12.58 -6.10
N ASN A 206 -19.32 -12.83 -5.16
CA ASN A 206 -18.64 -11.75 -4.43
C ASN A 206 -17.72 -11.01 -5.41
N PRO A 207 -17.85 -9.68 -5.58
CA PRO A 207 -17.00 -8.93 -6.49
C PRO A 207 -15.53 -8.83 -6.05
N GLN A 208 -15.21 -9.25 -4.82
CA GLN A 208 -13.86 -9.19 -4.24
C GLN A 208 -13.29 -7.77 -4.31
N GLY A 209 -13.99 -6.81 -3.68
CA GLY A 209 -13.61 -5.40 -3.74
C GLY A 209 -12.20 -5.15 -3.21
N HIS A 210 -11.81 -5.85 -2.16
CA HIS A 210 -10.46 -5.74 -1.62
C HIS A 210 -9.37 -6.24 -2.59
N ALA A 211 -9.64 -7.27 -3.39
CA ALA A 211 -8.71 -7.73 -4.43
C ALA A 211 -8.55 -6.67 -5.54
N TRP A 212 -9.65 -6.02 -5.93
CA TRP A 212 -9.60 -4.91 -6.89
C TRP A 212 -8.90 -3.66 -6.35
N TYR A 213 -9.03 -3.38 -5.05
CA TYR A 213 -8.22 -2.35 -4.39
C TYR A 213 -6.72 -2.62 -4.62
N GLY A 214 -6.25 -3.85 -4.38
CA GLY A 214 -4.87 -4.22 -4.67
C GLY A 214 -4.49 -4.13 -6.16
N CYS A 215 -5.40 -4.38 -7.08
CA CYS A 215 -5.11 -4.20 -8.51
C CYS A 215 -5.03 -2.73 -8.95
N CYS A 216 -5.72 -1.83 -8.26
CA CYS A 216 -5.89 -0.43 -8.67
C CYS A 216 -4.96 0.56 -7.95
N CYS A 217 -4.51 0.25 -6.74
CA CYS A 217 -3.66 1.12 -5.93
C CYS A 217 -2.17 0.80 -6.09
#